data_AF-A0A370CEL4-F1
#
_entry.id   AF-A0A370CEL4-F1
#
_cell.length_a   1.000
_cell.length_b   1.000
_cell.length_c   1.000
_cell.angle_alpha   90.00
_cell.angle_beta   90.00
_cell.angle_gamma   90.00
#
_symmetry.space_group_name_H-M   'P 1'
#
loop_
_entity.id
_entity.type
_entity.pdbx_description
1 polymer ?
#
loop_
_entity_poly.entity_id
_entity_poly.type
_entity_poly.pdbx_seq_one_letter_code
_entity_poly.pdbx_strand_id
1 'polypeptide(L)'
;WCGKAYRASNASFNPGGWFEQPSYSSTPLLNLKVRPRMSIYLETDAKGSLLVDTTVSHLVGDPLPVQTSTNYTDQHIHVNIDISADKTPIASITNYTLPLDITKAEIPLSFDDLTPKLTPYTITTTASLSNSITNTTFTTSSELFYLPQRTDGGSATRIDHRTGMLSYIRNQSVTWTPIFPYTYYAQWSLYWDTNTTTLTTFASQGYNVIHIVPTGTLSDTPFPWSTFTPYLTSSDMHNLHLQYDVLFDPTNLTKLTDQVSHIHTHPSLLLYYTADEPDGKSNPLNSTRLAYDLIRSMDPYHPVSLALNCKDFYYEEYASGADIILSDVYPISTNTSWSTVYDTPCNATYGCCGCDDCAGEFEDISDRLNQFYDFDGVIGWEKVHWGAPQAFGEETFWTRYPTAEEEVVMVMLSVNHGAMGIVMWDYPSSGGIERVTRELA
;
A
#
# COMPACT_ATOMS: atom_id res chain seq x y z
N TRP A 1 8.25 17.15 12.59
CA TRP A 1 7.75 15.79 12.32
C TRP A 1 6.28 15.94 12.00
N CYS A 2 5.78 15.37 10.91
CA CYS A 2 4.39 15.61 10.45
C CYS A 2 4.06 17.11 10.30
N GLY A 3 5.03 17.89 9.78
CA GLY A 3 4.94 19.36 9.70
C GLY A 3 5.09 20.12 11.03
N LYS A 4 4.85 19.50 12.19
CA LYS A 4 4.88 20.15 13.51
C LYS A 4 6.30 20.56 13.92
N ALA A 5 6.43 21.73 14.56
CA ALA A 5 7.63 22.11 15.30
C ALA A 5 7.73 21.30 16.59
N TYR A 6 8.92 20.79 16.95
CA TYR A 6 9.03 19.83 18.07
C TYR A 6 10.16 20.09 19.06
N ARG A 7 11.14 20.95 18.76
CA ARG A 7 12.17 21.32 19.74
C ARG A 7 11.69 22.50 20.58
N ALA A 8 12.01 22.51 21.88
CA ALA A 8 11.63 23.58 22.80
C ALA A 8 12.03 25.01 22.36
N SER A 9 13.07 25.14 21.53
CA SER A 9 13.51 26.43 20.95
C SER A 9 12.74 26.86 19.69
N ASN A 10 11.91 25.98 19.11
CA ASN A 10 11.10 26.31 17.94
C ASN A 10 9.82 27.03 18.36
N ALA A 11 9.42 28.03 17.58
CA ALA A 11 8.08 28.61 17.69
C ALA A 11 7.04 27.60 17.17
N SER A 12 5.87 27.56 17.83
CA SER A 12 4.71 26.82 17.33
C SER A 12 4.09 27.56 16.15
N PHE A 13 3.60 26.79 15.16
CA PHE A 13 2.89 27.29 13.99
C PHE A 13 1.91 26.23 13.49
N ASN A 14 0.91 26.63 12.70
CA ASN A 14 0.05 25.68 12.00
C ASN A 14 0.79 25.19 10.75
N PRO A 15 1.14 23.90 10.64
CA PRO A 15 1.89 23.40 9.49
C PRO A 15 1.07 23.32 8.21
N GLY A 16 -0.27 23.34 8.30
CA GLY A 16 -1.14 22.99 7.17
C GLY A 16 -0.96 21.53 6.75
N GLY A 17 -1.37 21.20 5.52
CA GLY A 17 -1.22 19.84 4.98
C GLY A 17 -2.19 18.81 5.54
N TRP A 18 -3.13 19.18 6.40
CA TRP A 18 -4.18 18.28 6.89
C TRP A 18 -5.07 17.79 5.75
N PHE A 19 -5.62 16.59 5.88
CA PHE A 19 -6.50 16.05 4.84
C PHE A 19 -7.83 16.82 4.82
N GLU A 20 -8.12 17.48 3.71
CA GLU A 20 -9.35 18.25 3.56
C GLU A 20 -10.49 17.38 3.04
N GLN A 21 -11.46 17.12 3.91
CA GLN A 21 -12.69 16.42 3.52
C GLN A 21 -13.52 17.27 2.54
N PRO A 22 -14.02 16.70 1.43
CA PRO A 22 -14.90 17.41 0.51
C PRO A 22 -16.16 17.91 1.21
N SER A 23 -16.64 19.08 0.78
CA SER A 23 -17.92 19.60 1.25
C SER A 23 -19.08 18.71 0.80
N TYR A 24 -20.06 18.49 1.69
CA TYR A 24 -21.27 17.75 1.34
C TYR A 24 -22.07 18.45 0.22
N SER A 25 -22.32 17.71 -0.85
CA SER A 25 -23.16 18.13 -1.97
C SER A 25 -24.64 17.95 -1.63
N SER A 26 -25.45 18.98 -1.84
CA SER A 26 -26.91 18.90 -1.67
C SER A 26 -27.61 18.02 -2.72
N THR A 27 -26.94 17.71 -3.83
CA THR A 27 -27.40 16.80 -4.87
C THR A 27 -26.53 15.53 -4.90
N PRO A 28 -27.12 14.35 -5.19
CA PRO A 28 -26.32 13.13 -5.30
C PRO A 28 -25.31 13.22 -6.46
N LEU A 29 -24.21 12.52 -6.30
CA LEU A 29 -23.10 12.41 -7.23
C LEU A 29 -22.91 10.94 -7.62
N LEU A 30 -22.54 10.68 -8.87
CA LEU A 30 -22.10 9.38 -9.32
C LEU A 30 -20.58 9.29 -9.14
N ASN A 31 -20.15 8.43 -8.22
CA ASN A 31 -18.76 8.06 -8.09
C ASN A 31 -18.50 6.82 -8.95
N LEU A 32 -18.26 7.05 -10.25
CA LEU A 32 -18.00 6.02 -11.25
C LEU A 32 -16.51 5.63 -11.23
N LYS A 33 -16.22 4.39 -10.83
CA LYS A 33 -14.87 3.83 -10.90
C LYS A 33 -14.88 2.57 -11.75
N VAL A 34 -13.95 2.47 -12.70
CA VAL A 34 -13.75 1.27 -13.51
C VAL A 34 -12.28 0.95 -13.57
N ARG A 35 -11.92 -0.27 -13.18
CA ARG A 35 -10.52 -0.71 -13.05
C ARG A 35 -10.39 -2.21 -13.28
N PRO A 36 -9.22 -2.71 -13.68
CA PRO A 36 -8.96 -4.13 -13.68
C PRO A 36 -9.13 -4.74 -12.28
N ARG A 37 -9.62 -5.97 -12.18
CA ARG A 37 -9.68 -6.68 -10.89
C ARG A 37 -8.29 -6.96 -10.33
N MET A 38 -7.35 -7.37 -11.17
CA MET A 38 -5.97 -7.60 -10.77
C MET A 38 -5.11 -6.41 -11.17
N SER A 39 -4.16 -5.98 -10.31
CA SER A 39 -3.24 -4.88 -10.62
C SER A 39 -2.41 -5.17 -11.88
N ILE A 40 -2.08 -6.44 -12.12
CA ILE A 40 -1.48 -6.94 -13.35
C ILE A 40 -2.11 -8.28 -13.77
N TYR A 41 -2.10 -8.52 -15.08
CA TYR A 41 -2.32 -9.83 -15.69
C TYR A 41 -1.08 -10.23 -16.49
N LEU A 42 -0.85 -11.53 -16.63
CA LEU A 42 0.21 -12.09 -17.46
C LEU A 42 -0.38 -12.75 -18.69
N GLU A 43 0.43 -12.92 -19.74
CA GLU A 43 0.02 -13.61 -20.99
C GLU A 43 -0.50 -15.03 -20.79
N THR A 44 -0.21 -15.63 -19.64
CA THR A 44 -0.66 -16.96 -19.24
C THR A 44 -2.02 -16.95 -18.53
N ASP A 45 -2.53 -15.78 -18.13
CA ASP A 45 -3.90 -15.64 -17.61
C ASP A 45 -4.89 -15.82 -18.77
N ALA A 46 -5.80 -16.79 -18.65
CA ALA A 46 -6.74 -17.12 -19.73
C ALA A 46 -7.82 -16.03 -19.98
N LYS A 47 -8.13 -15.22 -18.96
CA LYS A 47 -9.10 -14.13 -19.00
C LYS A 47 -8.96 -13.25 -17.76
N GLY A 48 -9.47 -12.03 -17.84
CA GLY A 48 -9.55 -11.11 -16.71
C GLY A 48 -10.98 -10.68 -16.40
N SER A 49 -11.08 -9.70 -15.51
CA SER A 49 -12.30 -8.94 -15.29
C SER A 49 -12.00 -7.50 -14.91
N LEU A 50 -13.01 -6.64 -15.08
CA LEU A 50 -13.06 -5.28 -14.61
C LEU A 50 -14.02 -5.20 -13.43
N LEU A 51 -13.65 -4.40 -12.42
CA LEU A 51 -14.53 -3.99 -11.33
C LEU A 51 -15.14 -2.64 -11.69
N VAL A 52 -16.46 -2.53 -11.52
CA VAL A 52 -17.24 -1.32 -11.77
C VAL A 52 -17.98 -0.91 -10.51
N ASP A 53 -17.75 0.32 -10.07
CA ASP A 53 -18.51 0.98 -9.03
C ASP A 53 -19.42 2.04 -9.66
N THR A 54 -20.69 2.03 -9.29
CA THR A 54 -21.69 3.05 -9.68
C THR A 54 -22.29 3.70 -8.44
N THR A 55 -21.47 3.80 -7.38
CA THR A 55 -21.89 4.30 -6.06
C THR A 55 -22.48 5.70 -6.12
N VAL A 56 -23.52 5.93 -5.34
CA VAL A 56 -24.08 7.27 -5.17
C VAL A 56 -23.46 7.90 -3.94
N SER A 57 -22.80 9.04 -4.12
CA SER A 57 -22.08 9.75 -3.07
C SER A 57 -22.60 11.18 -2.94
N HIS A 58 -22.42 11.78 -1.78
CA HIS A 58 -22.61 13.21 -1.56
C HIS A 58 -21.30 13.95 -1.31
N LEU A 59 -20.17 13.25 -1.38
CA LEU A 59 -18.85 13.84 -1.14
C LEU A 59 -18.03 13.95 -2.43
N VAL A 60 -18.11 12.94 -3.30
CA VAL A 60 -17.23 12.79 -4.46
C VAL A 60 -17.97 12.25 -5.69
N GLY A 61 -17.49 12.59 -6.87
CA GLY A 61 -18.06 12.16 -8.16
C GLY A 61 -18.74 13.27 -8.93
N ASP A 62 -19.42 12.87 -10.00
CA ASP A 62 -20.06 13.78 -10.96
C ASP A 62 -21.55 13.99 -10.63
N PRO A 63 -22.15 15.17 -10.89
CA PRO A 63 -23.56 15.41 -10.64
C PRO A 63 -24.49 14.34 -11.26
N LEU A 64 -25.28 13.67 -10.41
CA LEU A 64 -26.18 12.60 -10.82
C LEU A 64 -27.63 13.14 -10.93
N PRO A 65 -28.22 13.23 -12.13
CA PRO A 65 -29.53 13.87 -12.35
C PRO A 65 -30.69 12.91 -12.03
N VAL A 66 -30.77 12.47 -10.78
CA VAL A 66 -31.80 11.57 -10.28
C VAL A 66 -32.63 12.24 -9.19
N GLN A 67 -33.91 11.88 -9.10
CA GLN A 67 -34.76 12.38 -8.01
C GLN A 67 -34.40 11.66 -6.70
N THR A 68 -34.16 12.43 -5.64
CA THR A 68 -33.72 11.95 -4.31
C THR A 68 -34.72 11.03 -3.60
N SER A 69 -35.97 10.96 -4.07
CA SER A 69 -37.01 10.10 -3.50
C SER A 69 -37.04 8.67 -4.09
N THR A 70 -36.15 8.35 -5.02
CA THR A 70 -36.09 7.03 -5.67
C THR A 70 -35.03 6.15 -5.04
N ASN A 71 -35.31 4.85 -4.93
CA ASN A 71 -34.26 3.88 -4.58
C ASN A 71 -33.28 3.80 -5.76
N TYR A 72 -32.01 4.15 -5.52
CA TYR A 72 -31.03 4.27 -6.60
C TYR A 72 -30.83 2.95 -7.35
N THR A 73 -30.90 1.81 -6.66
CA THR A 73 -30.72 0.48 -7.25
C THR A 73 -31.77 0.11 -8.30
N ASP A 74 -32.92 0.78 -8.32
CA ASP A 74 -33.95 0.57 -9.35
C ASP A 74 -33.60 1.26 -10.67
N GLN A 75 -32.70 2.23 -10.61
CA GLN A 75 -32.18 2.93 -11.78
C GLN A 75 -30.96 2.21 -12.33
N HIS A 76 -30.85 2.22 -13.65
CA HIS A 76 -29.81 1.49 -14.36
C HIS A 76 -29.00 2.44 -15.22
N ILE A 77 -27.69 2.25 -15.21
CA ILE A 77 -26.73 2.96 -16.04
C ILE A 77 -26.19 2.01 -17.10
N HIS A 78 -26.09 2.50 -18.34
CA HIS A 78 -25.49 1.77 -19.43
C HIS A 78 -24.00 2.08 -19.51
N VAL A 79 -23.17 1.06 -19.58
CA VAL A 79 -21.71 1.19 -19.54
C VAL A 79 -21.12 0.64 -20.83
N ASN A 80 -20.31 1.47 -21.49
CA ASN A 80 -19.46 1.08 -22.62
C ASN A 80 -18.01 1.34 -22.24
N ILE A 81 -17.15 0.37 -22.50
CA ILE A 81 -15.74 0.40 -22.12
C ILE A 81 -14.91 0.19 -23.37
N ASP A 82 -14.05 1.15 -23.67
CA ASP A 82 -13.09 1.09 -24.77
C ASP A 82 -11.68 0.85 -24.21
N ILE A 83 -10.97 -0.11 -24.79
CA ILE A 83 -9.59 -0.42 -24.45
C ILE A 83 -8.73 0.06 -25.61
N SER A 84 -7.67 0.82 -25.30
CA SER A 84 -6.81 1.42 -26.31
C SER A 84 -5.32 1.24 -26.01
N ALA A 85 -4.54 1.10 -27.07
CA ALA A 85 -3.08 1.20 -27.04
C ALA A 85 -2.66 2.47 -27.77
N ASP A 86 -1.88 3.33 -27.11
CA ASP A 86 -1.39 4.58 -27.71
C ASP A 86 -2.51 5.41 -28.37
N LYS A 87 -3.66 5.50 -27.68
CA LYS A 87 -4.90 6.18 -28.13
C LYS A 87 -5.61 5.53 -29.33
N THR A 88 -5.16 4.36 -29.77
CA THR A 88 -5.83 3.57 -30.81
C THR A 88 -6.74 2.53 -30.15
N PRO A 89 -8.06 2.56 -30.38
CA PRO A 89 -8.97 1.53 -29.87
C PRO A 89 -8.63 0.15 -30.43
N ILE A 90 -8.60 -0.86 -29.57
CA ILE A 90 -8.26 -2.25 -29.94
C ILE A 90 -9.33 -3.25 -29.54
N ALA A 91 -10.08 -2.97 -28.47
CA ALA A 91 -11.16 -3.80 -27.99
C ALA A 91 -12.23 -2.92 -27.33
N SER A 92 -13.46 -3.40 -27.30
CA SER A 92 -14.53 -2.73 -26.56
C SER A 92 -15.49 -3.73 -25.94
N ILE A 93 -16.06 -3.32 -24.81
CA ILE A 93 -17.08 -4.04 -24.07
C ILE A 93 -18.31 -3.14 -24.07
N THR A 94 -19.39 -3.60 -24.71
CA THR A 94 -20.61 -2.79 -24.92
C THR A 94 -21.82 -3.48 -24.32
N ASN A 95 -22.91 -2.71 -24.16
CA ASN A 95 -24.22 -3.18 -23.72
C ASN A 95 -24.27 -3.75 -22.30
N TYR A 96 -23.36 -3.34 -21.41
CA TYR A 96 -23.50 -3.65 -20.00
C TYR A 96 -24.47 -2.66 -19.35
N THR A 97 -25.36 -3.19 -18.52
CA THR A 97 -26.32 -2.41 -17.77
C THR A 97 -26.18 -2.78 -16.32
N LEU A 98 -25.94 -1.79 -15.47
CA LEU A 98 -25.71 -1.97 -14.05
C LEU A 98 -26.71 -1.13 -13.26
N PRO A 99 -27.22 -1.63 -12.13
CA PRO A 99 -27.87 -0.78 -11.13
C PRO A 99 -26.96 0.39 -10.71
N LEU A 100 -27.55 1.50 -10.28
CA LEU A 100 -26.81 2.48 -9.47
C LEU A 100 -26.61 1.95 -8.05
N ASP A 101 -25.69 2.58 -7.33
CA ASP A 101 -25.38 2.30 -5.92
C ASP A 101 -24.87 0.88 -5.64
N ILE A 102 -24.05 0.36 -6.56
CA ILE A 102 -23.35 -0.90 -6.37
C ILE A 102 -21.84 -0.70 -6.39
N THR A 103 -21.14 -1.59 -5.68
CA THR A 103 -19.68 -1.66 -5.64
C THR A 103 -19.20 -2.99 -6.21
N LYS A 104 -18.03 -2.95 -6.84
CA LYS A 104 -17.23 -4.10 -7.31
C LYS A 104 -18.00 -5.05 -8.21
N ALA A 105 -18.95 -4.53 -9.00
CA ALA A 105 -19.63 -5.28 -10.04
C ALA A 105 -18.63 -5.77 -11.07
N GLU A 106 -18.72 -7.02 -11.50
CA GLU A 106 -17.69 -7.66 -12.30
C GLU A 106 -18.12 -7.80 -13.76
N ILE A 107 -17.31 -7.24 -14.66
CA ILE A 107 -17.47 -7.37 -16.09
C ILE A 107 -16.33 -8.24 -16.63
N PRO A 108 -16.61 -9.36 -17.32
CA PRO A 108 -15.57 -10.18 -17.95
C PRO A 108 -14.73 -9.38 -18.96
N LEU A 109 -13.42 -9.60 -18.94
CA LEU A 109 -12.45 -9.00 -19.85
C LEU A 109 -11.75 -10.13 -20.64
N SER A 110 -11.86 -10.08 -21.97
CA SER A 110 -11.09 -10.96 -22.85
C SER A 110 -9.72 -10.33 -23.17
N PHE A 111 -8.73 -11.19 -23.38
CA PHE A 111 -7.38 -10.82 -23.82
C PHE A 111 -7.11 -11.19 -25.28
N ASP A 112 -8.09 -11.73 -26.02
CA ASP A 112 -7.91 -12.23 -27.39
C ASP A 112 -7.36 -11.17 -28.37
N ASP A 113 -7.77 -9.91 -28.18
CA ASP A 113 -7.35 -8.76 -29.01
C ASP A 113 -6.15 -8.00 -28.40
N LEU A 114 -5.61 -8.45 -27.27
CA LEU A 114 -4.51 -7.81 -26.56
C LEU A 114 -3.19 -8.55 -26.81
N THR A 115 -2.12 -7.77 -26.98
CA THR A 115 -0.76 -8.28 -27.09
C THR A 115 0.02 -7.95 -25.81
N PRO A 116 0.60 -8.92 -25.11
CA PRO A 116 1.35 -8.65 -23.88
C PRO A 116 2.45 -7.61 -24.10
N LYS A 117 2.52 -6.58 -23.26
CA LYS A 117 3.51 -5.50 -23.36
C LYS A 117 3.78 -4.84 -22.01
N LEU A 118 4.95 -4.22 -21.85
CA LEU A 118 5.36 -3.59 -20.59
C LEU A 118 4.67 -2.24 -20.33
N THR A 119 4.16 -1.57 -21.38
CA THR A 119 3.39 -0.34 -21.23
C THR A 119 1.90 -0.65 -21.08
N PRO A 120 1.16 0.02 -20.19
CA PRO A 120 -0.25 -0.28 -20.01
C PRO A 120 -1.10 0.03 -21.25
N TYR A 121 -2.26 -0.61 -21.29
CA TYR A 121 -3.40 -0.15 -22.07
C TYR A 121 -4.20 0.89 -21.29
N THR A 122 -4.85 1.80 -22.00
CA THR A 122 -5.80 2.75 -21.39
C THR A 122 -7.21 2.20 -21.54
N ILE A 123 -7.89 2.02 -20.40
CA ILE A 123 -9.33 1.76 -20.33
C ILE A 123 -10.02 3.11 -20.26
N THR A 124 -10.89 3.41 -21.22
CA THR A 124 -11.81 4.54 -21.18
C THR A 124 -13.21 4.01 -21.00
N THR A 125 -13.88 4.39 -19.93
CA THR A 125 -15.28 4.01 -19.72
C THR A 125 -16.19 5.21 -19.93
N THR A 126 -17.21 5.01 -20.76
CA THR A 126 -18.31 5.94 -20.96
C THR A 126 -19.58 5.30 -20.41
N ALA A 127 -20.15 5.90 -19.36
CA ALA A 127 -21.42 5.48 -18.79
C ALA A 127 -22.52 6.49 -19.14
N SER A 128 -23.69 6.02 -19.55
CA SER A 128 -24.83 6.86 -19.89
C SER A 128 -26.05 6.51 -19.05
N LEU A 129 -26.67 7.56 -18.50
CA LEU A 129 -27.93 7.50 -17.79
C LEU A 129 -28.98 8.23 -18.64
N SER A 130 -29.91 7.47 -19.21
CA SER A 130 -31.06 8.00 -19.92
C SER A 130 -32.29 7.95 -19.03
N ASN A 131 -32.85 9.11 -18.68
CA ASN A 131 -34.16 9.22 -18.06
C ASN A 131 -35.12 9.95 -19.01
N SER A 132 -36.38 10.14 -18.60
CA SER A 132 -37.40 10.80 -19.41
C SER A 132 -37.16 12.29 -19.70
N ILE A 133 -36.12 12.89 -19.11
CA ILE A 133 -35.86 14.34 -19.11
C ILE A 133 -34.48 14.65 -19.73
N THR A 134 -33.46 13.86 -19.45
CA THR A 134 -32.06 14.11 -19.83
C THR A 134 -31.33 12.81 -20.17
N ASN A 135 -30.40 12.89 -21.11
CA ASN A 135 -29.38 11.88 -21.33
C ASN A 135 -28.05 12.46 -20.83
N THR A 136 -27.51 11.88 -19.77
CA THR A 136 -26.27 12.34 -19.14
C THR A 136 -25.19 11.28 -19.31
N THR A 137 -23.98 11.73 -19.63
CA THR A 137 -22.82 10.87 -19.87
C THR A 137 -21.73 11.17 -18.85
N PHE A 138 -21.11 10.11 -18.34
CA PHE A 138 -20.01 10.12 -17.38
C PHE A 138 -18.82 9.42 -18.00
N THR A 139 -17.60 9.90 -17.72
CA THR A 139 -16.38 9.33 -18.26
C THR A 139 -15.35 9.13 -17.17
N THR A 140 -14.74 7.96 -17.13
CA THR A 140 -13.59 7.66 -16.27
C THR A 140 -12.54 6.88 -17.04
N SER A 141 -11.30 6.86 -16.55
CA SER A 141 -10.21 6.11 -17.17
C SER A 141 -9.33 5.41 -16.15
N SER A 142 -8.79 4.27 -16.53
CA SER A 142 -7.81 3.51 -15.76
C SER A 142 -6.81 2.81 -16.66
N GLU A 143 -5.80 2.19 -16.06
CA GLU A 143 -4.77 1.45 -16.77
C GLU A 143 -5.00 -0.06 -16.66
N LEU A 144 -4.64 -0.79 -17.71
CA LEU A 144 -4.58 -2.25 -17.73
C LEU A 144 -3.18 -2.72 -18.07
N PHE A 145 -2.55 -3.40 -17.11
CA PHE A 145 -1.27 -4.06 -17.31
C PHE A 145 -1.50 -5.51 -17.72
N TYR A 146 -1.26 -5.82 -18.98
CA TYR A 146 -1.24 -7.18 -19.53
C TYR A 146 0.18 -7.46 -20.01
N LEU A 147 0.96 -8.12 -19.17
CA LEU A 147 2.40 -8.24 -19.28
C LEU A 147 2.82 -9.59 -19.89
N PRO A 148 3.97 -9.67 -20.58
CA PRO A 148 4.54 -10.95 -21.00
C PRO A 148 4.83 -11.87 -19.80
N GLN A 149 4.88 -13.18 -20.02
CA GLN A 149 5.36 -14.09 -18.98
C GLN A 149 6.84 -13.81 -18.73
N ARG A 150 7.24 -13.80 -17.47
CA ARG A 150 8.65 -13.69 -17.11
C ARG A 150 9.43 -14.92 -17.57
N THR A 151 10.50 -14.69 -18.31
CA THR A 151 11.42 -15.73 -18.82
C THR A 151 12.84 -15.59 -18.25
N ASP A 152 13.06 -14.56 -17.45
CA ASP A 152 14.33 -14.24 -16.77
C ASP A 152 14.51 -14.99 -15.44
N GLY A 153 13.54 -15.81 -15.03
CA GLY A 153 13.56 -16.56 -13.78
C GLY A 153 13.05 -15.76 -12.57
N GLY A 154 12.60 -14.52 -12.77
CA GLY A 154 12.05 -13.70 -11.69
C GLY A 154 10.63 -14.08 -11.26
N SER A 155 10.08 -13.24 -10.40
CA SER A 155 8.73 -13.35 -9.84
C SER A 155 7.78 -12.28 -10.37
N ALA A 156 6.49 -12.46 -10.15
CA ALA A 156 5.53 -11.40 -10.34
C ALA A 156 4.51 -11.45 -9.20
N THR A 157 4.02 -10.29 -8.79
CA THR A 157 3.06 -10.12 -7.70
C THR A 157 1.91 -9.25 -8.16
N ARG A 158 0.69 -9.66 -7.85
CA ARG A 158 -0.52 -8.89 -8.15
C ARG A 158 -1.38 -8.69 -6.92
N ILE A 159 -2.07 -7.56 -6.90
CA ILE A 159 -3.11 -7.22 -5.93
C ILE A 159 -4.47 -7.56 -6.57
N ASP A 160 -5.34 -8.27 -5.85
CA ASP A 160 -6.76 -8.37 -6.21
C ASP A 160 -7.51 -7.14 -5.64
N HIS A 161 -7.81 -6.15 -6.47
CA HIS A 161 -8.53 -4.92 -6.07
C HIS A 161 -9.90 -5.20 -5.44
N ARG A 162 -10.49 -6.38 -5.63
CA ARG A 162 -11.71 -6.75 -4.90
C ARG A 162 -11.45 -6.95 -3.42
N THR A 163 -10.35 -7.64 -3.08
CA THR A 163 -10.10 -8.16 -1.73
C THR A 163 -8.92 -7.51 -1.02
N GLY A 164 -8.00 -6.87 -1.75
CA GLY A 164 -6.71 -6.39 -1.26
C GLY A 164 -5.64 -7.49 -1.13
N MET A 165 -6.00 -8.76 -1.35
CA MET A 165 -5.07 -9.88 -1.17
C MET A 165 -3.98 -9.89 -2.24
N LEU A 166 -2.75 -10.20 -1.82
CA LEU A 166 -1.65 -10.46 -2.73
C LEU A 166 -1.67 -11.89 -3.24
N SER A 167 -1.24 -12.05 -4.48
CA SER A 167 -0.83 -13.35 -5.01
C SER A 167 0.44 -13.21 -5.84
N TYR A 168 1.25 -14.26 -5.86
CA TYR A 168 2.53 -14.26 -6.55
C TYR A 168 2.67 -15.46 -7.49
N ILE A 169 3.54 -15.31 -8.48
CA ILE A 169 4.17 -16.41 -9.21
C ILE A 169 5.69 -16.28 -9.10
N ARG A 170 6.39 -17.40 -9.18
CA ARG A 170 7.85 -17.46 -9.16
C ARG A 170 8.36 -18.42 -10.22
N ASN A 171 9.58 -18.19 -10.69
CA ASN A 171 10.22 -19.03 -11.69
C ASN A 171 9.32 -19.17 -12.95
N GLN A 172 9.14 -20.39 -13.45
CA GLN A 172 8.31 -20.68 -14.62
C GLN A 172 6.86 -21.07 -14.25
N SER A 173 6.42 -20.80 -13.02
CA SER A 173 5.05 -21.09 -12.62
C SER A 173 4.05 -20.15 -13.31
N VAL A 174 2.92 -20.71 -13.71
CA VAL A 174 1.75 -19.98 -14.23
C VAL A 174 0.56 -20.02 -13.25
N THR A 175 0.77 -20.57 -12.06
CA THR A 175 -0.26 -20.67 -11.02
C THR A 175 -0.01 -19.63 -9.94
N TRP A 176 -0.91 -18.64 -9.88
CA TRP A 176 -0.93 -17.63 -8.83
C TRP A 176 -1.20 -18.24 -7.45
N THR A 177 -0.32 -17.98 -6.50
CA THR A 177 -0.43 -18.45 -5.12
C THR A 177 -0.76 -17.26 -4.22
N PRO A 178 -1.86 -17.28 -3.44
CA PRO A 178 -2.18 -16.21 -2.50
C PRO A 178 -1.16 -16.16 -1.37
N ILE A 179 -0.93 -14.98 -0.82
CA ILE A 179 -0.06 -14.76 0.34
C ILE A 179 -0.66 -13.68 1.24
N PHE A 180 -0.60 -13.92 2.56
CA PHE A 180 -0.77 -12.91 3.60
C PHE A 180 0.61 -12.63 4.20
N PRO A 181 1.26 -11.52 3.86
CA PRO A 181 2.60 -11.21 4.37
C PRO A 181 2.61 -11.05 5.89
N TYR A 182 3.47 -11.82 6.56
CA TYR A 182 3.62 -11.76 8.00
C TYR A 182 5.11 -11.87 8.35
N THR A 183 5.68 -10.76 8.84
CA THR A 183 7.12 -10.61 9.05
C THR A 183 7.47 -9.42 9.95
N TYR A 184 8.75 -9.13 10.09
CA TYR A 184 9.30 -7.97 10.78
C TYR A 184 10.09 -7.07 9.85
N TYR A 185 10.21 -5.80 10.22
CA TYR A 185 11.39 -5.02 9.87
C TYR A 185 12.58 -5.61 10.63
N ALA A 186 13.52 -6.23 9.91
CA ALA A 186 14.61 -6.98 10.53
C ALA A 186 15.94 -6.26 10.34
N GLN A 187 16.57 -5.89 11.46
CA GLN A 187 17.72 -5.00 11.49
C GLN A 187 18.99 -5.63 10.89
N TRP A 188 19.64 -4.91 9.96
CA TRP A 188 20.87 -5.37 9.31
C TRP A 188 21.96 -5.72 10.33
N SER A 189 22.34 -4.78 11.19
CA SER A 189 23.47 -4.98 12.10
C SER A 189 23.16 -5.68 13.43
N LEU A 190 21.89 -5.94 13.74
CA LEU A 190 21.54 -6.72 14.94
C LEU A 190 21.28 -8.19 14.61
N TYR A 191 20.93 -8.50 13.37
CA TYR A 191 20.56 -9.85 12.98
C TYR A 191 21.26 -10.30 11.71
N TRP A 192 21.11 -9.54 10.62
CA TRP A 192 21.47 -10.05 9.31
C TRP A 192 22.97 -10.12 9.08
N ASP A 193 23.77 -9.12 9.41
CA ASP A 193 25.21 -9.12 9.11
C ASP A 193 26.06 -10.08 9.96
N THR A 194 25.42 -10.86 10.83
CA THR A 194 26.09 -11.82 11.73
C THR A 194 26.43 -13.14 11.05
N ASN A 195 25.46 -13.83 10.44
CA ASN A 195 25.61 -15.12 9.77
C ASN A 195 24.37 -15.45 8.90
N THR A 196 24.54 -16.05 7.73
CA THR A 196 23.43 -16.47 6.85
C THR A 196 22.48 -17.49 7.47
N THR A 197 22.90 -18.22 8.50
CA THR A 197 22.03 -19.16 9.24
C THR A 197 20.88 -18.46 9.96
N THR A 198 20.97 -17.16 10.22
CA THR A 198 19.87 -16.38 10.82
C THR A 198 18.62 -16.44 9.93
N LEU A 199 18.78 -16.51 8.61
CA LEU A 199 17.65 -16.62 7.70
C LEU A 199 16.92 -17.95 7.85
N THR A 200 17.66 -19.05 8.00
CA THR A 200 17.08 -20.36 8.27
C THR A 200 16.32 -20.38 9.59
N THR A 201 16.88 -19.75 10.64
CA THR A 201 16.19 -19.61 11.93
C THR A 201 14.91 -18.80 11.77
N PHE A 202 14.96 -17.66 11.09
CA PHE A 202 13.81 -16.80 10.83
C PHE A 202 12.71 -17.54 10.04
N ALA A 203 13.08 -18.24 8.97
CA ALA A 203 12.17 -19.06 8.18
C ALA A 203 11.48 -20.15 9.03
N SER A 204 12.24 -20.77 9.94
CA SER A 204 11.72 -21.83 10.81
C SER A 204 10.70 -21.35 11.85
N GLN A 205 10.57 -20.02 12.02
CA GLN A 205 9.59 -19.39 12.91
C GLN A 205 8.25 -19.12 12.22
N GLY A 206 8.06 -19.52 10.96
CA GLY A 206 6.77 -19.45 10.27
C GLY A 206 6.56 -18.18 9.43
N TYR A 207 7.42 -17.17 9.56
CA TYR A 207 7.36 -15.96 8.72
C TYR A 207 7.55 -16.32 7.25
N ASN A 208 6.81 -15.64 6.37
CA ASN A 208 6.76 -15.96 4.93
C ASN A 208 7.32 -14.86 4.01
N VAL A 209 7.62 -13.69 4.58
CA VAL A 209 8.28 -12.56 3.93
C VAL A 209 9.51 -12.16 4.74
N ILE A 210 10.51 -11.57 4.10
CA ILE A 210 11.66 -10.93 4.73
C ILE A 210 11.62 -9.45 4.34
N HIS A 211 11.76 -8.57 5.33
CA HIS A 211 12.05 -7.16 5.13
C HIS A 211 13.31 -6.80 5.91
N ILE A 212 14.44 -6.73 5.21
CA ILE A 212 15.73 -6.35 5.81
C ILE A 212 15.84 -4.84 5.76
N VAL A 213 16.13 -4.21 6.89
CA VAL A 213 16.33 -2.75 6.95
C VAL A 213 17.81 -2.40 7.03
N PRO A 214 18.29 -1.40 6.26
CA PRO A 214 19.71 -0.99 6.18
C PRO A 214 20.21 -0.23 7.45
N THR A 215 19.90 -0.73 8.65
CA THR A 215 20.28 -0.10 9.92
C THR A 215 21.75 -0.33 10.29
N GLY A 216 22.20 0.37 11.34
CA GLY A 216 23.52 0.18 11.94
C GLY A 216 24.67 0.57 11.00
N THR A 217 25.48 -0.40 10.58
CA THR A 217 26.70 -0.14 9.80
C THR A 217 26.44 0.35 8.37
N LEU A 218 25.22 0.18 7.85
CA LEU A 218 24.86 0.62 6.50
C LEU A 218 24.35 2.06 6.45
N SER A 219 23.55 2.49 7.43
CA SER A 219 22.93 3.82 7.47
C SER A 219 22.21 4.18 6.16
N ASP A 220 22.81 5.01 5.29
CA ASP A 220 22.26 5.43 4.00
C ASP A 220 22.94 4.75 2.78
N THR A 221 23.72 3.70 3.04
CA THR A 221 24.46 2.93 2.03
C THR A 221 23.65 1.70 1.59
N PRO A 222 23.53 1.43 0.26
CA PRO A 222 22.90 0.23 -0.26
C PRO A 222 23.46 -1.05 0.38
N PHE A 223 22.63 -2.11 0.43
CA PHE A 223 23.12 -3.43 0.86
C PHE A 223 24.34 -3.85 0.03
N PRO A 224 25.46 -4.23 0.65
CA PRO A 224 26.61 -4.72 -0.09
C PRO A 224 26.25 -6.03 -0.79
N TRP A 225 26.14 -6.01 -2.11
CA TRP A 225 25.67 -7.16 -2.89
C TRP A 225 26.40 -8.46 -2.57
N SER A 226 27.73 -8.42 -2.41
CA SER A 226 28.52 -9.61 -2.05
C SER A 226 28.10 -10.25 -0.73
N THR A 227 27.63 -9.46 0.23
CA THR A 227 27.18 -9.92 1.55
C THR A 227 25.68 -10.20 1.57
N PHE A 228 24.91 -9.52 0.71
CA PHE A 228 23.46 -9.66 0.61
C PHE A 228 23.02 -10.85 -0.26
N THR A 229 23.74 -11.15 -1.35
CA THR A 229 23.44 -12.26 -2.28
C THR A 229 23.30 -13.63 -1.58
N PRO A 230 24.09 -13.99 -0.56
CA PRO A 230 23.86 -15.21 0.21
C PRO A 230 22.48 -15.26 0.90
N TYR A 231 21.95 -14.15 1.41
CA TYR A 231 20.60 -14.08 1.99
C TYR A 231 19.53 -14.21 0.93
N LEU A 232 19.73 -13.59 -0.23
CA LEU A 232 18.87 -13.74 -1.40
C LEU A 232 18.81 -15.20 -1.89
N THR A 233 19.96 -15.88 -1.94
CA THR A 233 20.00 -17.31 -2.28
C THR A 233 19.27 -18.15 -1.24
N SER A 234 19.44 -17.81 0.04
CA SER A 234 18.81 -18.53 1.15
C SER A 234 17.28 -18.31 1.20
N SER A 235 16.79 -17.13 0.85
CA SER A 235 15.36 -16.85 0.79
C SER A 235 14.65 -17.71 -0.26
N ASP A 236 15.25 -17.88 -1.43
CA ASP A 236 14.72 -18.78 -2.47
C ASP A 236 14.68 -20.24 -1.99
N MET A 237 15.77 -20.74 -1.38
CA MET A 237 15.83 -22.09 -0.82
C MET A 237 14.78 -22.36 0.27
N HIS A 238 14.44 -21.35 1.07
CA HIS A 238 13.48 -21.45 2.17
C HIS A 238 12.06 -21.02 1.79
N ASN A 239 11.79 -20.76 0.51
CA ASN A 239 10.48 -20.32 0.03
C ASN A 239 10.00 -18.99 0.66
N LEU A 240 10.94 -18.15 1.10
CA LEU A 240 10.67 -16.84 1.65
C LEU A 240 10.58 -15.80 0.54
N HIS A 241 9.66 -14.87 0.72
CA HIS A 241 9.49 -13.74 -0.19
C HIS A 241 10.22 -12.51 0.34
N LEU A 242 10.50 -11.54 -0.52
CA LEU A 242 11.29 -10.37 -0.20
C LEU A 242 10.46 -9.11 -0.43
N GLN A 243 10.22 -8.38 0.65
CA GLN A 243 9.92 -6.96 0.58
C GLN A 243 11.28 -6.24 0.53
N TYR A 244 11.69 -5.85 -0.66
CA TYR A 244 13.03 -5.30 -0.85
C TYR A 244 13.06 -3.82 -0.49
N ASP A 245 13.93 -3.50 0.46
CA ASP A 245 14.15 -2.14 0.91
C ASP A 245 15.03 -1.35 -0.04
N VAL A 246 14.51 -0.25 -0.59
CA VAL A 246 15.24 0.62 -1.51
C VAL A 246 15.89 1.79 -0.77
N LEU A 247 16.38 1.54 0.45
CA LEU A 247 17.04 2.49 1.36
C LEU A 247 16.16 3.55 2.00
N PHE A 248 14.83 3.41 1.93
CA PHE A 248 13.89 4.39 2.47
C PHE A 248 14.05 5.83 1.95
N ASP A 249 14.79 6.05 0.86
CA ASP A 249 15.09 7.36 0.32
C ASP A 249 14.41 7.55 -1.05
N PRO A 250 13.15 8.02 -1.07
CA PRO A 250 12.42 8.26 -2.31
C PRO A 250 12.99 9.44 -3.10
N THR A 251 13.98 10.19 -2.58
CA THR A 251 14.54 11.37 -3.24
C THR A 251 15.72 11.03 -4.16
N ASN A 252 16.37 9.88 -3.97
CA ASN A 252 17.57 9.50 -4.71
C ASN A 252 17.28 8.48 -5.81
N LEU A 253 16.73 8.97 -6.92
CA LEU A 253 16.35 8.13 -8.07
C LEU A 253 17.54 7.37 -8.71
N THR A 254 18.77 7.88 -8.58
CA THR A 254 19.97 7.18 -9.10
C THR A 254 20.28 5.94 -8.28
N LYS A 255 20.30 6.04 -6.94
CA LYS A 255 20.46 4.88 -6.05
C LYS A 255 19.31 3.90 -6.21
N LEU A 256 18.07 4.39 -6.38
CA LEU A 256 16.91 3.56 -6.65
C LEU A 256 17.10 2.75 -7.94
N THR A 257 17.53 3.40 -9.03
CA THR A 257 17.76 2.74 -10.32
C THR A 257 18.79 1.61 -10.20
N ASP A 258 19.91 1.86 -9.52
CA ASP A 258 20.96 0.85 -9.32
C ASP A 258 20.43 -0.40 -8.59
N GLN A 259 19.68 -0.18 -7.51
CA GLN A 259 19.13 -1.27 -6.71
C GLN A 259 18.05 -2.07 -7.42
N VAL A 260 17.08 -1.39 -8.05
CA VAL A 260 16.00 -2.04 -8.80
C VAL A 260 16.57 -2.85 -9.96
N SER A 261 17.54 -2.31 -10.69
CA SER A 261 18.22 -3.01 -11.79
C SER A 261 18.92 -4.30 -11.34
N HIS A 262 19.31 -4.40 -10.08
CA HIS A 262 19.94 -5.59 -9.53
C HIS A 262 18.92 -6.65 -9.07
N ILE A 263 17.84 -6.22 -8.42
CA ILE A 263 16.94 -7.14 -7.71
C ILE A 263 15.68 -7.54 -8.49
N HIS A 264 15.28 -6.80 -9.52
CA HIS A 264 13.98 -7.00 -10.17
C HIS A 264 13.78 -8.39 -10.81
N THR A 265 14.86 -9.12 -11.07
CA THR A 265 14.86 -10.50 -11.61
C THR A 265 14.97 -11.58 -10.55
N HIS A 266 15.03 -11.22 -9.27
CA HIS A 266 15.20 -12.19 -8.20
C HIS A 266 13.90 -12.99 -7.97
N PRO A 267 13.95 -14.33 -7.92
CA PRO A 267 12.75 -15.17 -7.80
C PRO A 267 11.99 -14.97 -6.49
N SER A 268 12.63 -14.50 -5.41
CA SER A 268 11.96 -14.23 -4.15
C SER A 268 11.32 -12.84 -4.04
N LEU A 269 11.52 -11.94 -5.01
CA LEU A 269 10.99 -10.57 -4.89
C LEU A 269 9.45 -10.59 -4.84
N LEU A 270 8.88 -9.96 -3.80
CA LEU A 270 7.43 -9.79 -3.67
C LEU A 270 7.01 -8.40 -4.09
N LEU A 271 7.70 -7.39 -3.56
CA LEU A 271 7.35 -5.98 -3.67
C LEU A 271 8.54 -5.10 -3.25
N TYR A 272 8.47 -3.82 -3.56
CA TYR A 272 9.47 -2.82 -3.16
C TYR A 272 8.98 -2.01 -1.97
N TYR A 273 9.87 -1.65 -1.04
CA TYR A 273 9.63 -0.67 0.03
C TYR A 273 10.49 0.57 -0.22
N THR A 274 9.85 1.71 -0.48
CA THR A 274 10.55 2.91 -0.98
C THR A 274 10.84 3.94 0.08
N ALA A 275 10.01 4.03 1.11
CA ALA A 275 10.10 5.10 2.09
C ALA A 275 9.59 4.65 3.45
N ASP A 276 10.30 5.10 4.46
CA ASP A 276 9.95 4.99 5.87
C ASP A 276 9.57 6.38 6.37
N GLU A 277 8.31 6.59 6.74
CA GLU A 277 7.77 7.83 7.30
C GLU A 277 8.14 9.11 6.50
N PRO A 278 7.98 9.15 5.15
CA PRO A 278 8.32 10.32 4.35
C PRO A 278 7.47 11.56 4.73
N ASP A 279 6.27 11.33 5.26
CA ASP A 279 5.37 12.32 5.85
C ASP A 279 5.93 12.88 7.17
N GLY A 280 6.39 12.01 8.05
CA GLY A 280 7.03 12.34 9.32
C GLY A 280 8.29 13.17 9.11
N LYS A 281 9.16 12.70 8.22
CA LYS A 281 10.42 13.35 7.82
C LYS A 281 10.20 14.60 6.96
N SER A 282 8.97 14.80 6.46
CA SER A 282 8.58 15.92 5.59
C SER A 282 9.46 15.98 4.33
N ASN A 283 9.69 14.83 3.71
CA ASN A 283 10.32 14.73 2.40
C ASN A 283 9.55 15.55 1.35
N PRO A 284 10.16 15.93 0.21
CA PRO A 284 9.45 16.64 -0.85
C PRO A 284 8.16 15.89 -1.25
N LEU A 285 7.04 16.61 -1.35
CA LEU A 285 5.71 16.03 -1.56
C LEU A 285 5.60 15.11 -2.79
N ASN A 286 6.37 15.38 -3.83
CA ASN A 286 6.39 14.57 -5.06
C ASN A 286 7.39 13.40 -5.04
N SER A 287 8.20 13.26 -4.00
CA SER A 287 9.32 12.30 -3.99
C SER A 287 8.85 10.84 -4.04
N THR A 288 7.85 10.48 -3.22
CA THR A 288 7.29 9.11 -3.22
C THR A 288 6.70 8.77 -4.59
N ARG A 289 5.97 9.70 -5.21
CA ARG A 289 5.41 9.53 -6.56
C ARG A 289 6.47 9.33 -7.63
N LEU A 290 7.54 10.13 -7.60
CA LEU A 290 8.64 10.01 -8.56
C LEU A 290 9.37 8.66 -8.43
N ALA A 291 9.59 8.17 -7.20
CA ALA A 291 10.16 6.86 -6.95
C ALA A 291 9.24 5.74 -7.48
N TYR A 292 7.94 5.83 -7.20
CA TYR A 292 6.92 4.90 -7.69
C TYR A 292 6.89 4.80 -9.22
N ASP A 293 6.78 5.93 -9.91
CA ASP A 293 6.70 5.99 -11.37
C ASP A 293 7.96 5.40 -12.01
N LEU A 294 9.14 5.66 -11.41
CA LEU A 294 10.40 5.10 -11.88
C LEU A 294 10.44 3.57 -11.70
N ILE A 295 10.10 3.04 -10.53
CA ILE A 295 10.04 1.58 -10.30
C ILE A 295 9.08 0.95 -11.30
N ARG A 296 7.86 1.48 -11.45
CA ARG A 296 6.84 0.93 -12.34
C ARG A 296 7.28 0.92 -13.81
N SER A 297 8.10 1.89 -14.21
CA SER A 297 8.69 1.92 -15.56
C SER A 297 9.78 0.86 -15.78
N MET A 298 10.48 0.45 -14.72
CA MET A 298 11.58 -0.53 -14.76
C MET A 298 11.09 -1.96 -14.53
N ASP A 299 10.13 -2.13 -13.61
CA ASP A 299 9.59 -3.40 -13.16
C ASP A 299 8.09 -3.30 -12.89
N PRO A 300 7.24 -3.43 -13.92
CA PRO A 300 5.79 -3.37 -13.75
C PRO A 300 5.21 -4.65 -13.11
N TYR A 301 6.04 -5.64 -12.74
CA TYR A 301 5.58 -6.94 -12.23
C TYR A 301 5.36 -6.97 -10.71
N HIS A 302 5.77 -5.92 -9.99
CA HIS A 302 5.75 -5.91 -8.54
C HIS A 302 5.13 -4.61 -7.99
N PRO A 303 4.33 -4.70 -6.93
CA PRO A 303 3.79 -3.53 -6.26
C PRO A 303 4.87 -2.79 -5.46
N VAL A 304 4.56 -1.53 -5.14
CA VAL A 304 5.40 -0.65 -4.34
C VAL A 304 4.69 -0.33 -3.02
N SER A 305 5.47 -0.28 -1.94
CA SER A 305 4.99 0.02 -0.59
C SER A 305 5.83 1.11 0.08
N LEU A 306 5.24 1.72 1.11
CA LEU A 306 5.88 2.64 2.04
C LEU A 306 5.13 2.65 3.38
N ALA A 307 5.74 3.13 4.45
CA ALA A 307 5.04 3.39 5.71
C ALA A 307 4.74 4.86 5.92
N LEU A 308 3.56 5.15 6.47
CA LEU A 308 3.14 6.49 6.91
C LEU A 308 2.85 6.46 8.41
N ASN A 309 3.41 7.44 9.13
CA ASN A 309 3.23 7.60 10.58
C ASN A 309 2.32 8.77 10.94
N CYS A 310 2.21 9.78 10.09
CA CYS A 310 1.38 10.94 10.38
C CYS A 310 -0.10 10.58 10.23
N LYS A 311 -0.94 11.29 10.98
CA LYS A 311 -2.39 11.04 10.94
C LYS A 311 -2.96 11.30 9.55
N ASP A 312 -2.69 12.48 9.01
CA ASP A 312 -3.29 12.95 7.75
C ASP A 312 -2.43 14.00 7.01
N PHE A 313 -1.18 14.22 7.46
CA PHE A 313 -0.28 15.24 6.90
C PHE A 313 0.16 14.90 5.46
N TYR A 314 -0.39 15.62 4.48
CA TYR A 314 -0.21 15.44 3.04
C TYR A 314 -0.38 13.97 2.62
N TYR A 315 -1.40 13.32 3.18
CA TYR A 315 -1.67 11.91 2.93
C TYR A 315 -1.78 11.61 1.44
N GLU A 316 -2.53 12.42 0.67
CA GLU A 316 -2.68 12.22 -0.77
C GLU A 316 -1.32 12.25 -1.48
N GLU A 317 -0.51 13.28 -1.25
CA GLU A 317 0.78 13.41 -1.92
C GLU A 317 1.73 12.27 -1.58
N TYR A 318 1.89 11.93 -0.30
CA TYR A 318 2.81 10.87 0.11
C TYR A 318 2.30 9.48 -0.30
N ALA A 319 1.02 9.15 -0.05
CA ALA A 319 0.45 7.86 -0.39
C ALA A 319 0.36 7.63 -1.91
N SER A 320 0.35 8.68 -2.74
CA SER A 320 0.36 8.56 -4.21
C SER A 320 1.53 7.76 -4.78
N GLY A 321 2.60 7.58 -4.00
CA GLY A 321 3.81 6.84 -4.35
C GLY A 321 3.84 5.36 -3.95
N ALA A 322 2.69 4.74 -3.66
CA ALA A 322 2.62 3.32 -3.32
C ALA A 322 1.28 2.67 -3.67
N ASP A 323 1.31 1.36 -3.89
CA ASP A 323 0.13 0.49 -3.98
C ASP A 323 -0.29 -0.02 -2.60
N ILE A 324 0.68 -0.16 -1.70
CA ILE A 324 0.51 -0.68 -0.33
C ILE A 324 1.01 0.36 0.68
N ILE A 325 0.17 0.76 1.63
CA ILE A 325 0.55 1.69 2.72
C ILE A 325 0.60 0.93 4.04
N LEU A 326 1.75 0.93 4.70
CA LEU A 326 1.91 0.41 6.04
C LEU A 326 1.53 1.51 7.04
N SER A 327 0.66 1.19 8.00
CA SER A 327 0.31 2.10 9.10
C SER A 327 1.32 1.94 10.22
N ASP A 328 2.17 2.95 10.41
CA ASP A 328 3.12 3.03 11.51
C ASP A 328 2.43 3.72 12.71
N VAL A 329 2.02 2.91 13.70
CA VAL A 329 1.27 3.36 14.89
C VAL A 329 1.72 2.53 16.09
N TYR A 330 2.43 3.18 17.02
CA TYR A 330 3.01 2.53 18.20
C TYR A 330 2.45 3.13 19.50
N PRO A 331 1.31 2.63 20.03
CA PRO A 331 0.64 3.23 21.18
C PRO A 331 1.20 2.77 22.53
N ILE A 332 2.05 1.74 22.60
CA ILE A 332 2.34 1.05 23.86
C ILE A 332 3.43 1.74 24.66
N SER A 333 3.05 2.27 25.82
CA SER A 333 3.99 2.84 26.80
C SER A 333 4.73 4.09 26.29
N THR A 334 4.06 4.89 25.46
CA THR A 334 4.44 6.26 25.10
C THR A 334 3.57 7.28 25.83
N ASN A 335 4.07 8.50 26.01
CA ASN A 335 3.26 9.63 26.48
C ASN A 335 2.86 10.48 25.26
N THR A 336 1.60 10.39 24.85
CA THR A 336 1.07 11.10 23.68
C THR A 336 0.80 12.58 23.92
N SER A 337 0.85 13.05 25.16
CA SER A 337 0.61 14.46 25.53
C SER A 337 1.89 15.27 25.79
N TRP A 338 3.02 14.60 26.03
CA TRP A 338 4.30 15.24 26.32
C TRP A 338 5.48 14.43 25.80
N SER A 339 6.31 15.06 24.98
CA SER A 339 7.54 14.48 24.45
C SER A 339 8.64 14.51 25.51
N THR A 340 9.00 13.35 26.04
CA THR A 340 10.15 13.21 26.94
C THR A 340 11.50 13.43 26.23
N VAL A 341 11.54 13.23 24.91
CA VAL A 341 12.75 13.41 24.09
C VAL A 341 13.05 14.88 23.83
N TYR A 342 12.02 15.66 23.52
CA TYR A 342 12.20 17.07 23.14
C TYR A 342 11.79 18.06 24.23
N ASP A 343 11.22 17.57 25.33
CA ASP A 343 10.69 18.37 26.43
C ASP A 343 9.66 19.41 25.97
N THR A 344 8.70 18.93 25.16
CA THR A 344 7.64 19.76 24.56
C THR A 344 6.27 19.09 24.70
N PRO A 345 5.17 19.86 24.82
CA PRO A 345 3.83 19.30 24.72
C PRO A 345 3.60 18.77 23.31
N CYS A 346 2.86 17.67 23.20
CA CYS A 346 2.38 17.12 21.94
C CYS A 346 0.91 17.48 21.74
N ASN A 347 0.60 18.14 20.62
CA ASN A 347 -0.73 18.53 20.21
C ASN A 347 -0.79 18.74 18.69
N ALA A 348 -1.92 19.23 18.18
CA ALA A 348 -2.16 19.42 16.75
C ALA A 348 -1.13 20.33 16.03
N THR A 349 -0.37 21.18 16.72
CA THR A 349 0.55 22.15 16.09
C THR A 349 1.98 22.11 16.64
N TYR A 350 2.27 21.28 17.63
CA TYR A 350 3.56 21.26 18.30
C TYR A 350 3.88 19.90 18.94
N GLY A 351 5.17 19.56 19.00
CA GLY A 351 5.69 18.34 19.62
C GLY A 351 5.84 17.16 18.66
N CYS A 352 6.55 16.13 19.14
CA CYS A 352 6.64 14.82 18.51
C CYS A 352 6.73 13.76 19.63
N CYS A 353 5.77 12.83 19.66
CA CYS A 353 5.61 11.82 20.70
C CYS A 353 5.68 10.38 20.15
N GLY A 354 6.30 10.19 18.99
CA GLY A 354 6.33 8.93 18.25
C GLY A 354 5.06 8.75 17.42
N CYS A 355 3.90 8.65 18.08
CA CYS A 355 2.62 8.42 17.42
C CYS A 355 1.87 9.75 17.20
N ASP A 356 1.62 10.12 15.94
CA ASP A 356 1.02 11.42 15.60
C ASP A 356 -0.50 11.47 15.86
N ASP A 357 -0.91 12.39 16.73
CA ASP A 357 -2.29 12.60 17.20
C ASP A 357 -3.00 11.33 17.70
N CYS A 358 -2.23 10.44 18.33
CA CYS A 358 -2.71 9.22 18.99
C CYS A 358 -3.15 9.49 20.44
N ALA A 359 -4.04 8.66 20.97
CA ALA A 359 -4.46 8.69 22.36
C ALA A 359 -3.54 7.88 23.30
N GLY A 360 -2.76 6.95 22.77
CA GLY A 360 -1.90 6.04 23.53
C GLY A 360 -2.65 4.76 23.95
N GLU A 361 -3.57 4.31 23.10
CA GLU A 361 -4.41 3.14 23.32
C GLU A 361 -4.45 2.25 22.06
N PHE A 362 -4.97 1.03 22.19
CA PHE A 362 -4.92 0.07 21.08
C PHE A 362 -5.74 0.53 19.86
N GLU A 363 -6.82 1.26 20.12
CA GLU A 363 -7.74 1.79 19.13
C GLU A 363 -7.06 2.74 18.14
N ASP A 364 -5.92 3.36 18.50
CA ASP A 364 -5.12 4.18 17.58
C ASP A 364 -4.74 3.42 16.30
N ILE A 365 -4.50 2.10 16.40
CA ILE A 365 -4.15 1.23 15.26
C ILE A 365 -5.35 1.08 14.33
N SER A 366 -6.52 0.74 14.89
CA SER A 366 -7.74 0.59 14.11
C SER A 366 -8.20 1.91 13.50
N ASP A 367 -8.09 3.00 14.25
CA ASP A 367 -8.52 4.33 13.82
C ASP A 367 -7.65 4.83 12.67
N ARG A 368 -6.33 4.58 12.71
CA ARG A 368 -5.45 4.95 11.59
C ARG A 368 -5.77 4.18 10.32
N LEU A 369 -5.96 2.86 10.42
CA LEU A 369 -6.32 2.04 9.25
C LEU A 369 -7.66 2.46 8.65
N ASN A 370 -8.68 2.68 9.49
CA ASN A 370 -9.98 3.18 9.05
C ASN A 370 -9.85 4.54 8.33
N GLN A 371 -9.05 5.47 8.90
CA GLN A 371 -8.80 6.78 8.28
C GLN A 371 -8.15 6.67 6.91
N PHE A 372 -7.15 5.79 6.75
CA PHE A 372 -6.53 5.57 5.43
C PHE A 372 -7.54 5.05 4.40
N TYR A 373 -8.41 4.11 4.78
CA TYR A 373 -9.50 3.65 3.91
C TYR A 373 -10.49 4.78 3.56
N ASP A 374 -10.82 5.65 4.52
CA ASP A 374 -11.70 6.80 4.30
C ASP A 374 -11.06 7.82 3.34
N PHE A 375 -9.78 8.14 3.53
CA PHE A 375 -9.03 9.03 2.65
C PHE A 375 -8.93 8.48 1.24
N ASP A 376 -8.61 7.19 1.09
CA ASP A 376 -8.60 6.50 -0.19
C ASP A 376 -9.97 6.56 -0.88
N GLY A 377 -11.05 6.33 -0.12
CA GLY A 377 -12.42 6.42 -0.60
C GLY A 377 -12.76 7.79 -1.20
N VAL A 378 -12.31 8.86 -0.54
CA VAL A 378 -12.45 10.25 -0.97
C VAL A 378 -11.58 10.56 -2.19
N ILE A 379 -10.29 10.20 -2.18
CA ILE A 379 -9.37 10.48 -3.29
C ILE A 379 -9.76 9.68 -4.54
N GLY A 380 -10.42 8.54 -4.35
CA GLY A 380 -10.80 7.64 -5.43
C GLY A 380 -9.93 6.40 -5.55
N TRP A 381 -9.04 6.16 -4.59
CA TRP A 381 -8.14 5.02 -4.53
C TRP A 381 -8.76 3.79 -3.88
N GLU A 382 -8.01 2.69 -3.99
CA GLU A 382 -8.24 1.43 -3.29
C GLU A 382 -6.88 0.82 -2.96
N LYS A 383 -6.08 1.54 -2.17
CA LYS A 383 -4.78 1.01 -1.76
C LYS A 383 -5.00 -0.15 -0.81
N VAL A 384 -3.97 -0.97 -0.73
CA VAL A 384 -3.90 -2.03 0.26
C VAL A 384 -3.23 -1.46 1.50
N HIS A 385 -3.79 -1.71 2.67
CA HIS A 385 -3.19 -1.28 3.93
C HIS A 385 -2.63 -2.48 4.68
N TRP A 386 -1.46 -2.30 5.27
CA TRP A 386 -0.77 -3.29 6.10
C TRP A 386 -0.53 -2.68 7.48
N GLY A 387 -0.47 -3.52 8.51
CA GLY A 387 -0.11 -3.07 9.85
C GLY A 387 1.40 -3.12 10.05
N ALA A 388 1.96 -2.11 10.72
CA ALA A 388 3.27 -2.20 11.34
C ALA A 388 3.12 -2.09 12.87
N PRO A 389 2.79 -3.18 13.59
CA PRO A 389 2.68 -3.16 15.04
C PRO A 389 4.02 -2.89 15.73
N GLN A 390 3.95 -2.27 16.91
CA GLN A 390 5.10 -2.09 17.80
C GLN A 390 5.56 -3.45 18.33
N ALA A 391 6.78 -3.87 18.01
CA ALA A 391 7.45 -5.03 18.60
C ALA A 391 8.76 -4.65 19.31
N PHE A 392 8.94 -3.37 19.61
CA PHE A 392 10.12 -2.80 20.25
C PHE A 392 9.77 -1.98 21.50
N GLY A 393 10.78 -1.54 22.23
CA GLY A 393 10.61 -0.61 23.34
C GLY A 393 11.91 -0.30 24.05
N GLU A 394 11.82 0.48 25.13
CA GLU A 394 12.98 1.03 25.84
C GLU A 394 13.85 1.94 24.95
N GLU A 395 13.22 2.60 23.98
CA GLU A 395 13.86 3.45 22.99
C GLU A 395 13.04 4.71 22.71
N THR A 396 13.73 5.82 22.43
CA THR A 396 13.20 7.11 21.99
C THR A 396 12.00 7.60 22.83
N PHE A 397 10.76 7.28 22.44
CA PHE A 397 9.52 7.69 23.12
C PHE A 397 8.90 6.60 24.01
N TRP A 398 9.26 5.33 23.79
CA TRP A 398 8.60 4.17 24.40
C TRP A 398 9.39 3.63 25.57
N THR A 399 8.76 3.58 26.74
CA THR A 399 9.42 3.30 28.02
C THR A 399 9.60 1.81 28.33
N ARG A 400 8.93 0.92 27.58
CA ARG A 400 9.08 -0.54 27.67
C ARG A 400 8.64 -1.20 26.37
N TYR A 401 8.99 -2.47 26.21
CA TYR A 401 8.39 -3.35 25.20
C TYR A 401 6.91 -3.62 25.50
N PRO A 402 6.09 -3.90 24.47
CA PRO A 402 4.83 -4.59 24.64
C PRO A 402 4.99 -5.94 25.33
N THR A 403 3.94 -6.38 26.01
CA THR A 403 3.80 -7.77 26.45
C THR A 403 3.36 -8.64 25.27
N ALA A 404 3.46 -9.96 25.41
CA ALA A 404 3.02 -10.89 24.38
C ALA A 404 1.52 -10.76 24.08
N GLU A 405 0.70 -10.51 25.10
CA GLU A 405 -0.73 -10.33 24.93
C GLU A 405 -1.07 -9.02 24.20
N GLU A 406 -0.34 -7.94 24.49
CA GLU A 406 -0.50 -6.66 23.79
C GLU A 406 -0.12 -6.80 22.31
N GLU A 407 0.94 -7.55 21.99
CA GLU A 407 1.33 -7.85 20.60
C GLU A 407 0.19 -8.53 19.82
N VAL A 408 -0.45 -9.54 20.42
CA VAL A 408 -1.59 -10.23 19.79
C VAL A 408 -2.74 -9.25 19.53
N VAL A 409 -3.03 -8.36 20.47
CA VAL A 409 -4.09 -7.36 20.31
C VAL A 409 -3.78 -6.43 19.14
N MET A 410 -2.55 -5.91 19.06
CA MET A 410 -2.14 -5.01 17.98
C MET A 410 -2.25 -5.68 16.61
N VAL A 411 -1.72 -6.91 16.47
CA VAL A 411 -1.83 -7.68 15.22
C VAL A 411 -3.29 -7.94 14.83
N MET A 412 -4.11 -8.40 15.79
CA MET A 412 -5.51 -8.74 15.53
C MET A 412 -6.35 -7.50 15.18
N LEU A 413 -6.08 -6.35 15.81
CA LEU A 413 -6.73 -5.09 15.43
C LEU A 413 -6.38 -4.68 14.01
N SER A 414 -5.12 -4.78 13.61
CA SER A 414 -4.73 -4.50 12.23
C SER A 414 -5.52 -5.39 11.25
N VAL A 415 -5.54 -6.70 11.46
CA VAL A 415 -6.23 -7.65 10.58
C VAL A 415 -7.74 -7.41 10.56
N ASN A 416 -8.37 -7.21 11.72
CA ASN A 416 -9.81 -6.96 11.82
C ASN A 416 -10.24 -5.64 11.16
N HIS A 417 -9.32 -4.68 11.05
CA HIS A 417 -9.53 -3.40 10.37
C HIS A 417 -8.98 -3.37 8.95
N GLY A 418 -8.85 -4.55 8.33
CA GLY A 418 -8.62 -4.68 6.88
C GLY A 418 -7.16 -4.80 6.47
N ALA A 419 -6.20 -4.84 7.40
CA ALA A 419 -4.80 -5.03 7.04
C ALA A 419 -4.59 -6.36 6.30
N MET A 420 -3.95 -6.30 5.13
CA MET A 420 -3.67 -7.46 4.26
C MET A 420 -2.23 -7.99 4.38
N GLY A 421 -1.51 -7.51 5.39
CA GLY A 421 -0.16 -7.91 5.76
C GLY A 421 0.26 -7.25 7.06
N ILE A 422 1.25 -7.83 7.73
CA ILE A 422 1.81 -7.36 9.00
C ILE A 422 3.33 -7.38 8.91
N VAL A 423 3.94 -6.23 9.21
CA VAL A 423 5.40 -6.03 9.23
C VAL A 423 5.76 -5.34 10.53
N MET A 424 6.04 -6.12 11.58
CA MET A 424 6.26 -5.61 12.93
C MET A 424 7.61 -4.86 13.04
N TRP A 425 7.65 -3.69 13.69
CA TRP A 425 8.90 -2.97 13.97
C TRP A 425 9.32 -3.22 15.42
N ASP A 426 10.42 -3.88 15.73
CA ASP A 426 11.35 -4.52 14.81
C ASP A 426 11.98 -5.80 15.39
N TYR A 427 12.88 -6.41 14.61
CA TYR A 427 13.52 -7.67 14.91
C TYR A 427 15.05 -7.54 14.95
N PRO A 428 15.74 -8.16 15.94
CA PRO A 428 15.21 -9.04 17.00
C PRO A 428 14.36 -8.32 18.05
N SER A 429 13.46 -9.05 18.71
CA SER A 429 12.53 -8.50 19.71
C SER A 429 12.69 -9.20 21.07
N SER A 430 11.82 -8.89 22.03
CA SER A 430 11.76 -9.63 23.29
C SER A 430 11.29 -11.06 23.06
N GLY A 431 11.82 -12.02 23.82
CA GLY A 431 11.46 -13.43 23.66
C GLY A 431 9.97 -13.74 23.89
N GLY A 432 9.24 -12.87 24.60
CA GLY A 432 7.78 -12.99 24.74
C GLY A 432 7.03 -12.66 23.46
N ILE A 433 7.44 -11.57 22.79
CA ILE A 433 6.91 -11.13 21.50
C ILE A 433 7.27 -12.16 20.42
N GLU A 434 8.55 -12.52 20.28
CA GLU A 434 8.98 -13.50 19.26
C GLU A 434 8.28 -14.86 19.39
N ARG A 435 7.94 -15.26 20.63
CA ARG A 435 7.19 -16.50 20.87
C ARG A 435 5.77 -16.41 20.30
N VAL A 436 5.07 -15.31 20.57
CA VAL A 436 3.65 -15.19 20.23
C VAL A 436 3.43 -14.88 18.76
N THR A 437 4.33 -14.12 18.13
CA THR A 437 4.27 -13.86 16.69
C THR A 437 4.56 -15.12 15.88
N ARG A 438 5.46 -16.00 16.34
CA ARG A 438 5.60 -17.36 15.79
C ARG A 438 4.32 -18.20 15.95
N GLU A 439 3.55 -18.03 17.02
CA GLU A 439 2.29 -18.76 17.21
C GLU A 439 1.16 -18.22 16.30
N LEU A 440 1.25 -16.96 15.86
CA LEU A 440 0.34 -16.32 14.92
C LEU A 440 0.66 -16.62 13.45
N ALA A 441 1.95 -16.79 13.12
CA ALA A 441 2.45 -17.20 11.81
C ALA A 441 2.10 -18.67 11.51
#